data_AF-A0A3C2DZD8-F1
#
_entry.id   AF-A0A3C2DZD8-F1
#
_cell.length_a   1.000
_cell.length_b   1.000
_cell.length_c   1.000
_cell.angle_alpha   90.00
_cell.angle_beta   90.00
_cell.angle_gamma   90.00
#
_symmetry.space_group_name_H-M   'P 1'
#
loop_
_entity.id
_entity.type
_entity.pdbx_description
1 polymer ?
#
loop_
_entity_poly.entity_id
_entity_poly.type
_entity_poly.pdbx_seq_one_letter_code
_entity_poly.pdbx_strand_id
1 'polypeptide(L)' 'MINAREIAFEDLSPGVSADISWTVEVAEIESFADLSGDRNPLHMDGAYARERGFADRVAHGFLL' A
#
# COMPACT_ATOMS: atom_id res chain seq x y z
N MET A 1 -1.77 18.66 19.04
CA MET A 1 -2.35 17.56 18.26
C MET A 1 -2.38 16.34 19.16
N ILE A 2 -3.54 15.68 19.27
CA ILE A 2 -3.67 14.44 20.05
C ILE A 2 -2.92 13.35 19.29
N ASN A 3 -2.15 12.51 19.99
CA ASN A 3 -1.52 11.34 19.41
C ASN A 3 -2.62 10.37 18.93
N ALA A 4 -2.54 9.85 17.70
CA ALA A 4 -3.53 8.90 17.20
C ALA A 4 -3.72 7.67 18.11
N ARG A 5 -2.70 7.29 18.88
CA ARG A 5 -2.75 6.18 19.86
C ARG A 5 -3.49 6.52 21.16
N GLU A 6 -3.85 7.78 21.37
CA GLU A 6 -4.49 8.29 22.58
C GLU A 6 -5.93 8.77 22.34
N ILE A 7 -6.42 8.69 21.09
CA ILE A 7 -7.80 9.04 20.75
C ILE A 7 -8.75 8.02 21.38
N ALA A 8 -9.65 8.49 22.25
CA ALA A 8 -10.74 7.71 22.80
C ALA A 8 -12.02 7.85 21.96
N PHE A 9 -13.03 7.03 22.24
CA PHE A 9 -14.28 7.04 21.47
C PHE A 9 -15.02 8.38 21.60
N GLU A 10 -14.99 8.98 22.79
CA GLU A 10 -15.57 10.29 23.11
C GLU A 10 -14.91 11.47 22.38
N ASP A 11 -13.70 11.29 21.86
CA ASP A 11 -13.00 12.30 21.06
C ASP A 11 -13.43 12.27 19.58
N LEU A 12 -14.13 11.21 19.15
CA LEU A 12 -14.58 11.04 17.77
C LEU A 12 -15.89 11.78 17.52
N SER A 13 -15.92 12.53 16.42
CA SER A 13 -17.12 13.18 15.91
C SER A 13 -17.10 13.21 14.38
N PRO A 14 -18.26 13.35 13.71
CA PRO A 14 -18.28 13.51 12.26
C PRO A 14 -17.39 14.66 11.81
N GLY A 15 -16.49 14.38 10.86
CA GLY A 15 -15.51 15.34 10.34
C GLY A 15 -14.09 15.17 10.88
N VAL A 16 -13.87 14.30 11.87
CA VAL A 16 -12.51 13.88 12.26
C VAL A 16 -11.88 13.08 11.11
N SER A 17 -10.67 13.48 10.70
CA SER A 17 -9.88 12.81 9.67
C SER A 17 -8.45 12.54 10.14
N ALA A 18 -7.82 11.55 9.53
CA ALA A 18 -6.40 11.28 9.67
C ALA A 18 -5.84 10.86 8.31
N ASP A 19 -4.62 11.29 8.01
CA ASP A 19 -3.95 11.02 6.75
C ASP A 19 -2.64 10.28 7.02
N ILE A 20 -2.36 9.28 6.18
CA ILE A 20 -1.05 8.64 6.09
C ILE A 20 -0.54 8.83 4.67
N SER A 21 0.73 9.17 4.54
CA SER A 21 1.41 9.30 3.27
C SER A 21 2.75 8.60 3.34
N TRP A 22 2.98 7.71 2.39
CA TRP A 22 4.26 7.05 2.20
C TRP A 22 4.47 6.76 0.71
N THR A 23 5.73 6.59 0.33
CA THR A 23 6.09 6.08 -1.00
C THR A 23 6.28 4.59 -0.87
N VAL A 24 5.57 3.82 -1.68
CA VAL A 24 5.79 2.38 -1.78
C VAL A 24 7.12 2.13 -2.47
N GLU A 25 8.03 1.47 -1.77
CA GLU A 25 9.33 1.10 -2.30
C GLU A 25 9.32 -0.30 -2.91
N VAL A 26 10.23 -0.54 -3.85
CA VAL A 26 10.38 -1.87 -4.48
C VAL A 26 10.62 -2.97 -3.45
N ALA A 27 11.36 -2.68 -2.38
CA ALA A 27 11.63 -3.64 -1.32
C ALA A 27 10.37 -4.10 -0.58
N GLU A 28 9.34 -3.25 -0.48
CA GLU A 28 8.07 -3.59 0.15
C GLU A 28 7.22 -4.50 -0.74
N ILE A 29 7.25 -4.27 -2.06
CA ILE A 29 6.60 -5.14 -3.05
C ILE A 29 7.22 -6.54 -3.02
N GLU A 30 8.55 -6.64 -3.01
CA GLU A 30 9.26 -7.92 -2.90
C GLU A 30 8.97 -8.61 -1.56
N SER A 31 9.02 -7.86 -0.45
CA SER A 31 8.75 -8.41 0.89
C SER A 31 7.31 -8.93 1.01
N PHE A 32 6.35 -8.21 0.43
CA PHE A 32 4.96 -8.65 0.42
C PHE A 32 4.76 -9.90 -0.44
N ALA A 33 5.42 -9.99 -1.59
CA ALA A 33 5.40 -11.19 -2.43
C ALA A 33 5.98 -12.42 -1.71
N ASP A 34 7.06 -12.23 -0.95
CA ASP A 34 7.67 -13.30 -0.15
C ASP A 34 6.78 -13.74 1.02
N LEU A 35 6.11 -12.80 1.67
CA LEU A 35 5.20 -13.07 2.79
C LEU A 35 3.91 -13.76 2.33
N SER A 36 3.29 -13.24 1.28
CA SER A 36 1.97 -13.69 0.80
C SER A 36 2.04 -14.88 -0.15
N GLY A 37 3.18 -15.10 -0.80
CA GLY A 37 3.31 -16.01 -1.93
C GLY A 37 2.70 -15.47 -3.23
N ASP A 38 2.10 -14.27 -3.23
CA ASP A 38 1.56 -13.64 -4.44
C ASP A 38 2.70 -13.05 -5.28
N ARG A 39 3.15 -13.84 -6.25
CA ARG A 39 4.15 -13.45 -7.24
C ARG A 39 3.53 -13.17 -8.61
N ASN A 40 2.31 -12.61 -8.66
CA ASN A 40 1.68 -12.23 -9.92
C ASN A 40 2.63 -11.33 -10.76
N PRO A 41 2.87 -11.63 -12.05
CA PRO A 41 3.76 -10.85 -12.91
C PRO A 41 3.42 -9.36 -13.00
N LEU A 42 2.18 -8.93 -12.72
CA LEU A 42 1.84 -7.51 -12.60
C LEU A 42 2.67 -6.76 -11.55
N HIS A 43 3.07 -7.45 -10.48
CA HIS A 43 3.84 -6.89 -9.37
C HIS A 43 5.34 -7.13 -9.53
N MET A 44 5.72 -8.18 -10.26
CA MET A 44 7.09 -8.69 -10.28
C MET A 44 7.85 -8.39 -11.59
N ASP A 45 7.16 -8.16 -12.71
CA ASP A 45 7.75 -7.99 -14.04
C ASP A 45 7.24 -6.72 -14.73
N GLY A 46 8.13 -5.76 -14.92
CA GLY A 46 7.80 -4.49 -15.57
C GLY A 46 7.45 -4.62 -17.06
N ALA A 47 8.04 -5.58 -17.76
CA ALA A 47 7.71 -5.82 -19.17
C ALA A 47 6.29 -6.39 -19.29
N TYR A 48 5.94 -7.35 -18.44
CA TYR A 48 4.59 -7.89 -18.37
C TYR A 48 3.58 -6.79 -18.00
N ALA A 49 3.86 -5.97 -16.98
CA ALA A 49 2.97 -4.89 -16.58
C ALA A 49 2.76 -3.85 -17.71
N ARG A 50 3.82 -3.49 -18.44
CA ARG A 50 3.73 -2.60 -19.60
C ARG A 50 2.91 -3.18 -20.74
N GLU A 51 3.06 -4.47 -21.03
CA GLU A 51 2.23 -5.17 -22.03
C GLU A 51 0.73 -5.12 -21.66
N ARG A 52 0.41 -5.07 -20.36
CA ARG A 52 -0.95 -4.93 -19.84
C ARG A 52 -1.46 -3.48 -19.75
N GLY A 53 -0.68 -2.50 -20.22
CA GLY A 53 -1.08 -1.10 -20.29
C GLY A 53 -0.73 -0.25 -19.07
N PHE A 54 0.06 -0.77 -18.13
CA PHE A 54 0.60 0.01 -17.01
C PHE A 54 1.91 0.71 -17.41
N ALA A 55 2.31 1.74 -16.65
CA ALA A 55 3.59 2.41 -16.87
C ALA A 55 4.79 1.50 -16.51
N ASP A 56 4.67 0.76 -15.41
CA ASP A 56 5.60 -0.27 -14.94
C ASP A 56 4.84 -1.20 -13.96
N ARG A 57 5.56 -2.02 -13.19
CA ARG A 57 5.03 -2.83 -12.09
C ARG A 57 4.13 -1.99 -11.18
N VAL A 58 3.05 -2.61 -10.71
CA VAL A 58 2.10 -1.99 -9.76
C VAL A 58 2.22 -2.68 -8.40
N ALA A 59 1.97 -1.97 -7.31
CA ALA A 59 1.96 -2.57 -5.97
C ALA A 59 0.79 -3.56 -5.80
N HIS A 60 0.95 -4.56 -4.93
CA HIS A 60 -0.13 -5.46 -4.53
C HIS A 60 -1.25 -4.67 -3.87
N GLY A 61 -2.51 -4.98 -4.18
CA GLY A 61 -3.65 -4.28 -3.57
C GLY A 61 -3.71 -4.39 -2.04
N PHE A 62 -3.26 -5.52 -1.49
CA PHE A 62 -3.20 -5.75 -0.03
C PHE A 62 -1.98 -5.14 0.66
N LEU A 63 -1.02 -4.61 -0.10
CA LEU A 63 0.12 -3.86 0.44
C LEU A 63 -0.26 -2.39 0.71
N LEU A 64 -1.27 -1.88 0.00
CA LEU A 64 -1.80 -0.52 0.15
C LEU A 64 -2.86 -0.45 1.25
#